data_AF-A0A818FXK1-F1
#
_entry.id   AF-A0A818FXK1-F1
#
_cell.length_a   1.000
_cell.length_b   1.000
_cell.length_c   1.000
_cell.angle_alpha   90.00
_cell.angle_beta   90.00
_cell.angle_gamma   90.00
#
_symmetry.space_group_name_H-M   'P 1'
#
loop_
_entity.id
_entity.type
_entity.pdbx_description
1 polymer ?
#
loop_
_entity_poly.entity_id
_entity_poly.type
_entity_poly.pdbx_seq_one_letter_code
_entity_poly.pdbx_strand_id
1 'polypeptide(L)'
;MLIRSLIHGASRFAVRSSFRTLTNTLQTNSSVKYQKTHLNVPETRVTTIKNGLRVASEDYGLPTCTVGIWIDAGSRFETAENNGTAHFLEHMAFKGTNKRTQRELELEVENLGAHLNAYTSREQTVYYAKCFSKDLPQIVELLSDIMQNSLFGEDEIERERNTILREMQEIENNLQEVVFDHLHATAYQGTPLGRTILGPSENIRSIKKADLLKYVGTHYIAPRMVLAAAGGVNHDQLIRLSEEHFGKLKADSPGYLTDLVPCRFTGSEIRVRDDDMPLAHIAIAVESTGWADADTIPLMVASTIVGNWDRSMAGGGHVATRLGQQANKYNLCHSYQAFNTCYTDEFV
;
A
#
# COMPACT_ATOMS: atom_id res chain seq x y z
N MET A 1 -29.17 -9.08 -47.51
CA MET A 1 -29.83 -9.02 -48.84
C MET A 1 -30.54 -7.65 -48.91
N LEU A 2 -29.81 -6.60 -49.33
CA LEU A 2 -29.90 -5.97 -50.67
C LEU A 2 -31.25 -5.23 -50.84
N ILE A 3 -31.35 -3.89 -50.88
CA ILE A 3 -30.93 -2.95 -51.96
C ILE A 3 -31.23 -1.53 -51.42
N ARG A 4 -30.32 -0.54 -51.29
CA ARG A 4 -29.56 0.28 -52.26
C ARG A 4 -30.39 1.12 -53.27
N SER A 5 -30.18 2.44 -53.18
CA SER A 5 -30.29 3.46 -54.24
C SER A 5 -31.66 4.11 -54.51
N LEU A 6 -31.70 5.43 -54.27
CA LEU A 6 -32.16 6.42 -55.24
C LEU A 6 -31.41 7.74 -54.96
N ILE A 7 -30.34 7.94 -55.74
CA ILE A 7 -29.65 9.21 -55.95
C ILE A 7 -30.18 9.77 -57.29
N HIS A 8 -30.28 11.10 -57.37
CA HIS A 8 -30.16 12.04 -58.51
C HIS A 8 -31.18 13.17 -58.26
N GLY A 9 -30.89 14.46 -58.22
CA GLY A 9 -29.78 15.38 -58.46
C GLY A 9 -30.43 16.77 -58.25
N ALA A 10 -29.84 17.83 -57.73
CA ALA A 10 -28.67 18.63 -58.04
C ALA A 10 -28.59 19.66 -56.89
N SER A 11 -27.46 20.20 -56.45
CA SER A 11 -26.63 21.11 -57.23
C SER A 11 -25.31 21.34 -56.49
N ARG A 12 -24.23 21.34 -57.27
CA ARG A 12 -22.89 21.75 -56.86
C ARG A 12 -22.85 23.27 -56.78
N PHE A 13 -22.45 23.84 -55.65
CA PHE A 13 -21.65 25.07 -55.61
C PHE A 13 -20.75 25.07 -54.37
N ALA A 14 -19.54 25.56 -54.58
CA ALA A 14 -18.38 25.38 -53.72
C ALA A 14 -18.40 26.28 -52.48
N VAL A 15 -18.12 25.70 -51.31
CA VAL A 15 -17.40 26.37 -50.21
C VAL A 15 -16.40 25.37 -49.64
N ARG A 16 -15.34 25.09 -50.42
CA ARG A 16 -14.15 24.36 -49.99
C ARG A 16 -13.06 25.40 -49.67
N SER A 17 -13.16 26.13 -48.54
CA SER A 17 -12.06 27.00 -48.09
C SER A 17 -12.19 27.54 -46.64
N SER A 18 -12.53 26.72 -45.63
CA SER A 18 -12.47 27.21 -44.23
C SER A 18 -12.13 26.19 -43.13
N PHE A 19 -11.73 24.95 -43.45
CA PHE A 19 -11.41 23.93 -42.43
C PHE A 19 -9.94 23.50 -42.39
N ARG A 20 -9.00 24.38 -42.75
CA ARG A 20 -7.56 24.03 -42.82
C ARG A 20 -6.60 24.96 -42.07
N THR A 21 -7.09 25.72 -41.09
CA THR A 21 -6.23 26.69 -40.35
C THR A 21 -6.49 26.70 -38.85
N LEU A 22 -6.44 25.53 -38.19
CA LEU A 22 -6.35 25.43 -36.72
C LEU A 22 -5.54 24.19 -36.26
N THR A 23 -4.67 23.65 -37.12
CA THR A 23 -3.84 22.45 -36.84
C THR A 23 -2.35 22.76 -36.75
N ASN A 24 -1.95 23.94 -36.25
CA ASN A 24 -0.53 24.28 -36.07
C ASN A 24 -0.24 25.14 -34.83
N THR A 25 -0.82 24.78 -33.69
CA THR A 25 -0.42 25.33 -32.37
C THR A 25 -0.23 24.22 -31.33
N LEU A 26 0.31 23.07 -31.76
CA LEU A 26 0.74 21.97 -30.88
C LEU A 26 2.15 21.52 -31.26
N GLN A 27 3.07 22.47 -31.37
CA GLN A 27 4.50 22.20 -31.41
C GLN A 27 5.22 23.28 -30.63
N THR A 28 5.30 23.08 -29.32
CA THR A 28 6.54 23.03 -28.53
C THR A 28 6.10 22.97 -27.07
N ASN A 29 5.73 21.78 -26.58
CA ASN A 29 5.92 21.51 -25.16
C ASN A 29 7.44 21.42 -24.98
N SER A 30 8.08 22.56 -24.84
CA SER A 30 9.39 22.63 -24.21
C SER A 30 9.27 21.82 -22.92
N SER A 31 10.02 20.73 -22.80
CA SER A 31 10.21 20.06 -21.52
C SER A 31 10.59 21.15 -20.53
N VAL A 32 9.68 21.48 -19.62
CA VAL A 32 9.96 22.46 -18.56
C VAL A 32 11.15 21.86 -17.83
N LYS A 33 12.33 22.47 -18.00
CA LYS A 33 13.51 22.08 -17.22
C LYS A 33 13.11 22.34 -15.78
N TYR A 34 12.90 21.27 -15.02
CA TYR A 34 12.53 21.34 -13.63
C TYR A 34 13.58 22.19 -12.92
N GLN A 35 13.21 23.42 -12.59
CA GLN A 35 14.10 24.32 -11.87
C GLN A 35 14.28 23.65 -10.52
N LYS A 36 15.52 23.28 -10.17
CA LYS A 36 15.84 22.62 -8.90
C LYS A 36 15.29 23.50 -7.78
N THR A 37 14.09 23.16 -7.30
CA THR A 37 13.40 23.96 -6.31
C THR A 37 14.17 23.67 -5.04
N HIS A 38 14.85 24.68 -4.50
CA HIS A 38 15.52 24.56 -3.21
C HIS A 38 14.45 24.46 -2.12
N LEU A 39 13.86 23.28 -1.99
CA LEU A 39 13.11 22.92 -0.79
C LEU A 39 14.14 22.79 0.33
N ASN A 40 13.88 23.45 1.46
CA ASN A 40 14.73 23.37 2.65
C ASN A 40 14.49 22.03 3.36
N VAL A 41 14.76 20.94 2.65
CA VAL A 41 14.65 19.57 3.14
C VAL A 41 16.04 18.93 3.08
N PRO A 42 16.41 18.15 4.11
CA PRO A 42 17.66 17.41 4.10
C PRO A 42 17.71 16.42 2.92
N GLU A 43 18.91 16.13 2.43
CA GLU A 43 19.11 15.17 1.36
C GLU A 43 18.84 13.74 1.87
N THR A 44 17.99 12.99 1.17
CA THR A 44 17.81 11.57 1.42
C THR A 44 19.04 10.80 0.89
N ARG A 45 19.90 10.34 1.79
CA ARG A 45 21.07 9.52 1.44
C ARG A 45 20.65 8.07 1.31
N VAL A 46 21.03 7.42 0.20
CA VAL A 46 20.73 6.00 -0.07
C VAL A 46 22.02 5.25 -0.36
N THR A 47 22.24 4.15 0.35
CA THR A 47 23.37 3.23 0.15
C THR A 47 22.84 1.80 0.03
N THR A 48 23.39 1.01 -0.89
CA THR A 48 23.10 -0.43 -0.97
C THR A 48 24.27 -1.20 -0.38
N ILE A 49 24.02 -2.01 0.65
CA ILE A 49 25.07 -2.85 1.26
C ILE A 49 25.28 -4.13 0.44
N LYS A 50 26.34 -4.88 0.75
CA LYS A 50 26.85 -5.98 -0.09
C LYS A 50 25.83 -7.08 -0.42
N ASN A 51 24.87 -7.33 0.46
CA ASN A 51 23.84 -8.37 0.25
C ASN A 51 22.60 -7.87 -0.52
N GLY A 52 22.59 -6.62 -0.99
CA GLY A 52 21.50 -6.03 -1.76
C GLY A 52 20.46 -5.26 -0.94
N LEU A 53 20.55 -5.26 0.39
CA LEU A 53 19.70 -4.43 1.24
C LEU A 53 19.98 -2.95 0.98
N ARG A 54 18.91 -2.17 0.77
CA ARG A 54 18.99 -0.71 0.64
C ARG A 54 18.85 -0.06 2.01
N VAL A 55 19.67 0.94 2.27
CA VAL A 55 19.68 1.73 3.50
C VAL A 55 19.45 3.18 3.11
N ALA A 56 18.34 3.75 3.55
CA ALA A 56 17.97 5.14 3.31
C ALA A 56 17.93 5.92 4.62
N SER A 57 18.44 7.14 4.64
CA SER A 57 18.24 8.01 5.80
C SER A 57 18.09 9.47 5.45
N GLU A 58 17.39 10.17 6.33
CA GLU A 58 17.19 11.61 6.26
C GLU A 58 17.36 12.25 7.65
N ASP A 59 18.42 13.06 7.80
CA ASP A 59 18.79 13.65 9.08
C ASP A 59 18.20 15.06 9.24
N TYR A 60 17.32 15.21 10.21
CA TYR A 60 16.68 16.45 10.62
C TYR A 60 17.29 17.05 11.90
N GLY A 61 18.30 16.41 12.50
CA GLY A 61 18.92 16.87 13.75
C GLY A 61 18.00 16.83 14.97
N LEU A 62 16.96 15.99 14.93
CA LEU A 62 15.96 15.87 16.00
C LEU A 62 16.47 14.96 17.14
N PRO A 63 15.98 15.13 18.38
CA PRO A 63 16.33 14.24 19.50
C PRO A 63 15.63 12.86 19.40
N THR A 64 14.74 12.69 18.44
CA THR A 64 14.02 11.45 18.15
C THR A 64 14.23 11.03 16.70
N CYS A 65 14.03 9.74 16.44
CA CYS A 65 14.04 9.19 15.10
C CYS A 65 12.97 8.09 14.95
N THR A 66 12.58 7.85 13.70
CA THR A 66 11.83 6.66 13.30
C THR A 66 12.73 5.82 12.42
N VAL A 67 12.83 4.53 12.69
CA VAL A 67 13.56 3.57 11.87
C VAL A 67 12.64 2.38 11.59
N GLY A 68 12.69 1.85 10.37
CA GLY A 68 11.89 0.69 10.01
C GLY A 68 12.45 -0.06 8.82
N ILE A 69 11.98 -1.29 8.66
CA ILE A 69 12.22 -2.13 7.51
C ILE A 69 10.94 -2.19 6.67
N TRP A 70 11.05 -1.79 5.41
CA TRP A 70 10.01 -1.95 4.41
C TRP A 70 10.37 -3.16 3.56
N ILE A 71 9.45 -4.13 3.53
CA ILE A 71 9.60 -5.36 2.78
C ILE A 71 8.60 -5.28 1.63
N ASP A 72 9.10 -5.39 0.41
CA ASP A 72 8.28 -5.62 -0.78
C ASP A 72 7.72 -7.04 -0.69
N ALA A 73 6.67 -7.24 0.10
CA ALA A 73 5.97 -8.50 0.34
C ALA A 73 4.61 -8.18 0.99
N GLY A 74 3.58 -8.98 0.72
CA GLY A 74 2.21 -8.70 1.15
C GLY A 74 1.24 -9.73 0.58
N SER A 75 -0.07 -9.53 0.77
CA SER A 75 -1.07 -10.54 0.37
C SER A 75 -1.12 -10.84 -1.14
N ARG A 76 -0.62 -9.92 -1.97
CA ARG A 76 -0.47 -10.12 -3.42
C ARG A 76 0.52 -11.25 -3.76
N PHE A 77 1.52 -11.48 -2.92
CA PHE A 77 2.56 -12.49 -3.14
C PHE A 77 2.16 -13.87 -2.60
N GLU A 78 0.93 -13.98 -2.08
CA GLU A 78 0.37 -15.23 -1.61
C GLU A 78 -0.25 -16.05 -2.77
N THR A 79 -0.50 -17.30 -2.47
CA THR A 79 -1.28 -18.26 -3.25
C THR A 79 -2.70 -18.32 -2.69
N ALA A 80 -3.62 -19.01 -3.37
CA ALA A 80 -4.97 -19.18 -2.85
C ALA A 80 -4.98 -20.00 -1.56
N GLU A 81 -4.03 -20.92 -1.41
CA GLU A 81 -3.92 -21.87 -0.30
C GLU A 81 -3.32 -21.25 0.97
N ASN A 82 -2.40 -20.29 0.82
CA ASN A 82 -1.73 -19.63 1.95
C ASN A 82 -2.17 -18.16 2.15
N ASN A 83 -3.28 -17.74 1.53
CA ASN A 83 -3.77 -16.38 1.70
C ASN A 83 -4.12 -16.10 3.18
N GLY A 84 -3.60 -14.98 3.71
CA GLY A 84 -3.65 -14.61 5.13
C GLY A 84 -2.35 -14.86 5.89
N THR A 85 -1.32 -15.42 5.24
CA THR A 85 -0.01 -15.69 5.84
C THR A 85 0.75 -14.42 6.20
N ALA A 86 0.70 -13.38 5.36
CA ALA A 86 1.38 -12.11 5.58
C ALA A 86 0.84 -11.41 6.84
N HIS A 87 -0.49 -11.33 6.96
CA HIS A 87 -1.16 -10.81 8.16
C HIS A 87 -0.87 -11.67 9.39
N PHE A 88 -0.91 -13.00 9.26
CA PHE A 88 -0.57 -13.90 10.36
C PHE A 88 0.88 -13.69 10.84
N LEU A 89 1.81 -13.51 9.90
CA LEU A 89 3.22 -13.27 10.20
C LEU A 89 3.44 -11.95 10.93
N GLU A 90 2.67 -10.91 10.60
CA GLU A 90 2.66 -9.64 11.33
C GLU A 90 2.32 -9.85 12.82
N HIS A 91 1.24 -10.58 13.12
CA HIS A 91 0.85 -10.92 14.50
C HIS A 91 1.93 -11.70 15.24
N MET A 92 2.59 -12.62 14.54
CA MET A 92 3.63 -13.47 15.12
C MET A 92 4.95 -12.74 15.34
N ALA A 93 5.24 -11.66 14.62
CA ALA A 93 6.52 -10.95 14.69
C ALA A 93 6.84 -10.46 16.12
N PHE A 94 5.81 -10.09 16.89
CA PHE A 94 5.99 -9.54 18.24
C PHE A 94 5.88 -10.58 19.37
N LYS A 95 5.72 -11.87 19.06
CA LYS A 95 5.49 -12.94 20.09
C LYS A 95 6.78 -13.55 20.64
N GLY A 96 7.91 -12.91 20.38
CA GLY A 96 9.22 -13.28 20.89
C GLY A 96 10.16 -13.82 19.81
N THR A 97 11.43 -13.88 20.18
CA THR A 97 12.55 -14.31 19.35
C THR A 97 13.36 -15.38 20.08
N ASN A 98 14.34 -15.97 19.40
CA ASN A 98 15.28 -16.88 20.07
C ASN A 98 16.06 -16.23 21.23
N LYS A 99 16.19 -14.90 21.23
CA LYS A 99 16.94 -14.14 22.23
C LYS A 99 16.06 -13.59 23.36
N ARG A 100 14.77 -13.34 23.08
CA ARG A 100 13.86 -12.63 23.98
C ARG A 100 12.48 -13.28 23.97
N THR A 101 11.93 -13.48 25.15
CA THR A 101 10.50 -13.76 25.28
C THR A 101 9.66 -12.56 24.86
N GLN A 102 8.38 -12.78 24.52
CA GLN A 102 7.44 -11.68 24.23
C GLN A 102 7.47 -10.58 25.32
N ARG A 103 7.40 -10.99 26.59
CA ARG A 103 7.40 -10.05 27.73
C ARG A 103 8.68 -9.24 27.83
N GLU A 104 9.84 -9.86 27.59
CA GLU A 104 11.12 -9.16 27.59
C GLU A 104 11.21 -8.15 26.45
N LEU A 105 10.72 -8.53 25.26
CA LEU A 105 10.65 -7.64 24.10
C LEU A 105 9.77 -6.41 24.40
N GLU A 106 8.57 -6.62 24.92
CA GLU A 106 7.64 -5.55 25.30
C GLU A 106 8.26 -4.63 26.36
N LEU A 107 8.83 -5.19 27.44
CA LEU A 107 9.48 -4.41 28.49
C LEU A 107 10.71 -3.64 27.99
N GLU A 108 11.51 -4.22 27.08
CA GLU A 108 12.66 -3.55 26.50
C GLU A 108 12.23 -2.33 25.69
N VAL A 109 11.22 -2.48 24.82
CA VAL A 109 10.66 -1.38 24.02
C VAL A 109 10.08 -0.28 24.93
N GLU A 110 9.31 -0.65 25.94
CA GLU A 110 8.72 0.31 26.89
C GLU A 110 9.76 1.04 27.73
N ASN A 111 10.81 0.36 28.21
CA ASN A 111 11.88 0.96 29.00
C ASN A 111 12.69 2.00 28.21
N LEU A 112 12.78 1.83 26.88
CA LEU A 112 13.38 2.82 25.98
C LEU A 112 12.44 4.01 25.70
N GLY A 113 11.17 3.93 26.11
CA GLY A 113 10.14 4.87 25.69
C GLY A 113 9.88 4.82 24.19
N ALA A 114 10.21 3.68 23.55
CA ALA A 114 10.03 3.48 22.12
C ALA A 114 8.61 2.99 21.82
N HIS A 115 8.16 3.24 20.59
CA HIS A 115 6.90 2.71 20.08
C HIS A 115 7.18 1.88 18.83
N LEU A 116 7.01 0.57 18.94
CA LEU A 116 7.16 -0.39 17.86
C LEU A 116 5.79 -0.70 17.25
N ASN A 117 5.72 -0.83 15.93
CA ASN A 117 4.49 -1.23 15.25
C ASN A 117 4.81 -1.97 13.94
N ALA A 118 3.81 -2.66 13.41
CA ALA A 118 3.83 -3.19 12.06
C ALA A 118 2.50 -2.94 11.35
N TYR A 119 2.52 -3.11 10.03
CA TYR A 119 1.31 -3.28 9.24
C TYR A 119 1.64 -3.99 7.94
N THR A 120 0.65 -4.72 7.43
CA THR A 120 0.71 -5.43 6.16
C THR A 120 -0.29 -4.85 5.18
N SER A 121 0.12 -4.70 3.94
CA SER A 121 -0.71 -4.31 2.80
C SER A 121 -0.68 -5.39 1.72
N ARG A 122 -1.32 -5.13 0.58
CA ARG A 122 -1.30 -6.03 -0.59
C ARG A 122 0.12 -6.21 -1.14
N GLU A 123 0.93 -5.15 -1.19
CA GLU A 123 2.28 -5.20 -1.79
C GLU A 123 3.44 -5.00 -0.80
N GLN A 124 3.18 -4.53 0.42
CA GLN A 124 4.23 -4.14 1.35
C GLN A 124 3.92 -4.56 2.77
N THR A 125 4.95 -4.98 3.49
CA THR A 125 4.92 -5.27 4.93
C THR A 125 5.95 -4.40 5.60
N VAL A 126 5.57 -3.73 6.68
CA VAL A 126 6.42 -2.73 7.34
C VAL A 126 6.53 -3.06 8.81
N TYR A 127 7.75 -3.06 9.33
CA TYR A 127 8.03 -3.08 10.77
C TYR A 127 8.84 -1.84 11.11
N TYR A 128 8.33 -0.98 11.98
CA TYR A 128 8.99 0.29 12.30
C TYR A 128 8.89 0.61 13.79
N ALA A 129 9.84 1.38 14.28
CA ALA A 129 9.83 1.89 15.63
C ALA A 129 10.16 3.39 15.67
N LYS A 130 9.49 4.09 16.58
CA LYS A 130 9.79 5.48 16.96
C LYS A 130 10.56 5.45 18.28
N CYS A 131 11.70 6.14 18.35
CA CYS A 131 12.57 6.10 19.53
C CYS A 131 13.40 7.40 19.66
N PHE A 132 14.16 7.53 20.75
CA PHE A 132 15.17 8.58 20.85
C PHE A 132 16.37 8.26 19.97
N SER A 133 17.00 9.29 19.41
CA SER A 133 18.14 9.14 18.48
C SER A 133 19.32 8.37 19.10
N LYS A 134 19.50 8.48 20.42
CA LYS A 134 20.53 7.74 21.17
C LYS A 134 20.30 6.22 21.21
N ASP A 135 19.05 5.78 21.09
CA ASP A 135 18.64 4.37 21.24
C ASP A 135 18.53 3.67 19.86
N LEU A 136 18.80 4.40 18.77
CA LEU A 136 18.80 3.87 17.40
C LEU A 136 19.57 2.54 17.25
N PRO A 137 20.80 2.36 17.81
CA PRO A 137 21.50 1.08 17.71
C PRO A 137 20.71 -0.10 18.26
N GLN A 138 20.08 0.08 19.43
CA GLN A 138 19.32 -0.97 20.10
C GLN A 138 18.05 -1.31 19.33
N ILE A 139 17.38 -0.30 18.77
CA ILE A 139 16.18 -0.50 17.97
C ILE A 139 16.48 -1.19 16.63
N VAL A 140 17.58 -0.87 15.97
CA VAL A 140 17.99 -1.56 14.73
C VAL A 140 18.31 -3.04 15.00
N GLU A 141 18.98 -3.33 16.12
CA GLU A 141 19.21 -4.72 16.55
C GLU A 141 17.90 -5.45 16.85
N LEU A 142 16.98 -4.80 17.55
CA LEU A 142 15.68 -5.35 17.91
C LEU A 142 14.83 -5.66 16.67
N LEU A 143 14.74 -4.73 15.71
CA LEU A 143 14.04 -4.95 14.44
C LEU A 143 14.64 -6.13 13.65
N SER A 144 15.98 -6.22 13.64
CA SER A 144 16.67 -7.33 13.02
C SER A 144 16.36 -8.67 13.69
N ASP A 145 16.33 -8.71 15.02
CA ASP A 145 16.06 -9.91 15.80
C ASP A 145 14.63 -10.41 15.60
N ILE A 146 13.65 -9.50 15.62
CA ILE A 146 12.25 -9.79 15.31
C ILE A 146 12.15 -10.40 13.91
N MET A 147 12.68 -9.73 12.90
CA MET A 147 12.46 -10.15 11.52
C MET A 147 13.14 -11.49 11.18
N GLN A 148 14.30 -11.79 11.79
CA GLN A 148 15.12 -12.95 11.42
C GLN A 148 14.97 -14.15 12.38
N ASN A 149 14.68 -13.89 13.66
CA ASN A 149 14.73 -14.89 14.72
C ASN A 149 13.40 -15.05 15.46
N SER A 150 12.28 -14.59 14.91
CA SER A 150 10.94 -14.82 15.48
C SER A 150 10.70 -16.29 15.77
N LEU A 151 10.19 -16.57 16.97
CA LEU A 151 9.78 -17.90 17.38
C LEU A 151 8.35 -18.17 16.95
N PHE A 152 8.18 -19.10 16.03
CA PHE A 152 6.88 -19.63 15.66
C PHE A 152 6.56 -20.84 16.55
N GLY A 153 6.21 -20.60 17.82
CA GLY A 153 5.74 -21.65 18.74
C GLY A 153 4.32 -22.09 18.37
N GLU A 154 4.04 -23.39 18.38
CA GLU A 154 2.70 -23.90 18.03
C GLU A 154 1.61 -23.34 18.96
N ASP A 155 1.90 -23.24 20.27
CA ASP A 155 0.98 -22.68 21.25
C ASP A 155 0.67 -21.20 20.97
N GLU A 156 1.68 -20.41 20.56
CA GLU A 156 1.47 -18.99 20.23
C GLU A 156 0.74 -18.81 18.91
N ILE A 157 1.00 -19.68 17.92
CA ILE A 157 0.23 -19.72 16.67
C ILE A 157 -1.25 -19.95 16.97
N GLU A 158 -1.59 -20.93 17.80
CA GLU A 158 -3.00 -21.21 18.12
C GLU A 158 -3.66 -20.08 18.94
N ARG A 159 -2.91 -19.39 19.80
CA ARG A 159 -3.42 -18.19 20.49
C ARG A 159 -3.69 -17.05 19.52
N GLU A 160 -2.73 -16.72 18.66
CA GLU A 160 -2.87 -15.63 17.68
C GLU A 160 -3.92 -15.95 16.63
N ARG A 161 -4.09 -17.22 16.23
CA ARG A 161 -5.18 -17.65 15.35
C ARG A 161 -6.54 -17.24 15.89
N ASN A 162 -6.77 -17.42 17.20
CA ASN A 162 -8.02 -17.00 17.83
C ASN A 162 -8.16 -15.47 17.90
N THR A 163 -7.06 -14.74 18.03
CA THR A 163 -7.05 -13.26 17.98
C THR A 163 -7.41 -12.77 16.59
N ILE A 164 -6.77 -13.30 15.54
CA ILE A 164 -7.03 -12.94 14.15
C ILE A 164 -8.48 -13.26 13.78
N LEU A 165 -9.01 -14.43 14.18
CA LEU A 165 -10.42 -14.76 13.90
C LEU A 165 -11.41 -13.81 14.59
N ARG A 166 -11.07 -13.24 15.76
CA ARG A 166 -11.89 -12.20 16.39
C ARG A 166 -11.77 -10.87 15.68
N GLU A 167 -10.55 -10.48 15.31
CA GLU A 167 -10.29 -9.27 14.54
C GLU A 167 -11.03 -9.28 13.20
N MET A 168 -11.09 -10.42 12.50
CA MET A 168 -11.89 -10.57 11.29
C MET A 168 -13.37 -10.23 11.53
N GLN A 169 -13.94 -10.68 12.66
CA GLN A 169 -15.33 -10.34 13.05
C GLN A 169 -15.49 -8.86 13.40
N GLU A 170 -14.48 -8.23 13.99
CA GLU A 170 -14.49 -6.80 14.29
C GLU A 170 -14.44 -5.97 13.01
N ILE A 171 -13.63 -6.36 12.03
CA ILE A 171 -13.49 -5.71 10.73
C ILE A 171 -14.78 -5.80 9.90
N GLU A 172 -15.56 -6.88 10.03
CA GLU A 172 -16.89 -6.98 9.41
C GLU A 172 -17.85 -5.86 9.84
N ASN A 173 -17.63 -5.25 11.01
CA ASN A 173 -18.42 -4.09 11.46
C ASN A 173 -17.93 -2.76 10.87
N ASN A 174 -16.72 -2.73 10.26
CA ASN A 174 -16.21 -1.56 9.54
C ASN A 174 -16.60 -1.65 8.06
N LEU A 175 -17.80 -1.17 7.76
CA LEU A 175 -18.40 -1.24 6.43
C LEU A 175 -17.60 -0.51 5.35
N GLN A 176 -16.76 0.48 5.71
CA GLN A 176 -15.88 1.13 4.75
C GLN A 176 -14.84 0.15 4.22
N GLU A 177 -14.13 -0.55 5.11
CA GLU A 177 -13.12 -1.55 4.73
C GLU A 177 -13.75 -2.74 3.97
N VAL A 178 -14.90 -3.23 4.44
CA VAL A 178 -15.64 -4.33 3.79
C VAL A 178 -16.00 -3.97 2.34
N VAL A 179 -16.48 -2.74 2.11
CA VAL A 179 -16.79 -2.26 0.75
C VAL A 179 -15.52 -2.17 -0.10
N PHE A 180 -14.39 -1.73 0.45
CA PHE A 180 -13.12 -1.70 -0.28
C PHE A 180 -12.59 -3.10 -0.61
N ASP A 181 -12.74 -4.07 0.27
CA ASP A 181 -12.36 -5.46 0.00
C ASP A 181 -13.23 -6.09 -1.08
N HIS A 182 -14.55 -5.87 -1.04
CA HIS A 182 -15.45 -6.26 -2.11
C HIS A 182 -15.13 -5.56 -3.44
N LEU A 183 -14.78 -4.28 -3.40
CA LEU A 183 -14.37 -3.52 -4.58
C LEU A 183 -13.11 -4.11 -5.21
N HIS A 184 -12.07 -4.43 -4.43
CA HIS A 184 -10.86 -5.07 -4.95
C HIS A 184 -11.15 -6.47 -5.50
N ALA A 185 -11.92 -7.28 -4.77
CA ALA A 185 -12.28 -8.63 -5.19
C ALA A 185 -13.04 -8.64 -6.53
N THR A 186 -13.96 -7.68 -6.73
CA THR A 186 -14.72 -7.56 -7.97
C THR A 186 -13.94 -6.85 -9.08
N ALA A 187 -13.06 -5.91 -8.77
CA ALA A 187 -12.22 -5.25 -9.77
C ALA A 187 -11.19 -6.21 -10.37
N TYR A 188 -10.47 -6.95 -9.52
CA TYR A 188 -9.31 -7.77 -9.88
C TYR A 188 -9.60 -9.28 -9.84
N GLN A 189 -10.79 -9.68 -10.30
CA GLN A 189 -11.26 -11.06 -10.27
C GLN A 189 -10.25 -12.06 -10.85
N GLY A 190 -9.99 -13.13 -10.09
CA GLY A 190 -9.09 -14.21 -10.50
C GLY A 190 -7.60 -13.82 -10.50
N THR A 191 -7.24 -12.65 -9.98
CA THR A 191 -5.84 -12.20 -9.86
C THR A 191 -5.46 -12.01 -8.39
N PRO A 192 -4.16 -11.97 -8.05
CA PRO A 192 -3.73 -11.87 -6.66
C PRO A 192 -4.20 -10.61 -5.92
N LEU A 193 -4.36 -9.46 -6.60
CA LEU A 193 -4.86 -8.22 -5.98
C LEU A 193 -6.32 -8.30 -5.52
N GLY A 194 -7.10 -9.23 -6.08
CA GLY A 194 -8.49 -9.46 -5.67
C GLY A 194 -8.63 -10.16 -4.32
N ARG A 195 -7.53 -10.66 -3.74
CA ARG A 195 -7.55 -11.30 -2.42
C ARG A 195 -7.52 -10.26 -1.32
N THR A 196 -8.18 -10.55 -0.21
CA THR A 196 -8.12 -9.70 0.99
C THR A 196 -6.80 -9.93 1.72
N ILE A 197 -6.42 -8.97 2.57
CA ILE A 197 -5.17 -9.05 3.36
C ILE A 197 -5.29 -10.14 4.45
N LEU A 198 -6.45 -10.21 5.10
CA LEU A 198 -6.75 -11.20 6.14
C LEU A 198 -6.87 -12.62 5.59
N GLY A 199 -7.35 -12.76 4.36
CA GLY A 199 -7.68 -14.05 3.74
C GLY A 199 -8.92 -14.73 4.34
N PRO A 200 -9.32 -15.90 3.80
CA PRO A 200 -10.47 -16.65 4.27
C PRO A 200 -10.26 -17.26 5.66
N SER A 201 -11.34 -17.34 6.44
CA SER A 201 -11.34 -17.97 7.77
C SER A 201 -10.85 -19.43 7.73
N GLU A 202 -11.17 -20.15 6.66
CA GLU A 202 -10.75 -21.54 6.45
C GLU A 202 -9.23 -21.65 6.31
N ASN A 203 -8.62 -20.74 5.54
CA ASN A 203 -7.19 -20.66 5.39
C ASN A 203 -6.53 -20.33 6.72
N ILE A 204 -7.03 -19.30 7.42
CA ILE A 204 -6.54 -18.92 8.75
C ILE A 204 -6.64 -20.07 9.74
N ARG A 205 -7.61 -20.99 9.62
CA ARG A 205 -7.67 -22.19 10.48
C ARG A 205 -6.64 -23.27 10.13
N SER A 206 -6.12 -23.23 8.90
CA SER A 206 -5.24 -24.26 8.35
C SER A 206 -3.75 -23.89 8.33
N ILE A 207 -3.40 -22.60 8.39
CA ILE A 207 -2.02 -22.10 8.37
C ILE A 207 -1.20 -22.71 9.51
N LYS A 208 -0.06 -23.32 9.18
CA LYS A 208 0.87 -23.91 10.13
C LYS A 208 2.19 -23.17 10.17
N LYS A 209 3.00 -23.46 11.19
CA LYS A 209 4.39 -22.99 11.31
C LYS A 209 5.21 -23.14 10.03
N ALA A 210 5.06 -24.28 9.34
CA ALA A 210 5.80 -24.55 8.12
C ALA A 210 5.48 -23.56 6.99
N ASP A 211 4.23 -23.08 6.91
CA ASP A 211 3.79 -22.11 5.91
C ASP A 211 4.38 -20.72 6.21
N LEU A 212 4.38 -20.31 7.48
CA LEU A 212 5.01 -19.06 7.92
C LEU A 212 6.52 -19.06 7.61
N LEU A 213 7.22 -20.14 7.97
CA LEU A 213 8.66 -20.28 7.69
C LEU A 213 8.96 -20.30 6.19
N LYS A 214 8.11 -20.94 5.39
CA LYS A 214 8.24 -20.95 3.94
C LYS A 214 8.04 -19.55 3.35
N TYR A 215 7.04 -18.81 3.83
CA TYR A 215 6.77 -17.44 3.39
C TYR A 215 7.94 -16.51 3.71
N VAL A 216 8.42 -16.51 4.96
CA VAL A 216 9.63 -15.77 5.38
C VAL A 216 10.82 -16.17 4.51
N GLY A 217 11.09 -17.47 4.36
CA GLY A 217 12.23 -17.95 3.58
C GLY A 217 12.19 -17.61 2.09
N THR A 218 11.01 -17.31 1.55
CA THR A 218 10.79 -16.95 0.14
C THR A 218 10.82 -15.44 -0.07
N HIS A 219 10.16 -14.67 0.79
CA HIS A 219 9.92 -13.24 0.57
C HIS A 219 10.85 -12.34 1.37
N TYR A 220 11.35 -12.77 2.52
CA TYR A 220 12.13 -11.92 3.42
C TYR A 220 13.63 -12.02 3.11
N ILE A 221 14.02 -11.48 1.95
CA ILE A 221 15.39 -11.45 1.45
C ILE A 221 15.91 -10.02 1.28
N ALA A 222 17.22 -9.84 1.40
CA ALA A 222 17.85 -8.53 1.45
C ALA A 222 17.49 -7.59 0.28
N PRO A 223 17.46 -8.03 -1.00
CA PRO A 223 17.13 -7.11 -2.10
C PRO A 223 15.68 -6.59 -2.09
N ARG A 224 14.74 -7.31 -1.46
CA ARG A 224 13.33 -6.91 -1.32
C ARG A 224 13.11 -5.99 -0.11
N MET A 225 14.18 -5.64 0.60
CA MET A 225 14.10 -4.87 1.83
C MET A 225 14.74 -3.50 1.69
N VAL A 226 14.19 -2.54 2.42
CA VAL A 226 14.76 -1.22 2.64
C VAL A 226 14.74 -0.91 4.13
N LEU A 227 15.91 -0.70 4.72
CA LEU A 227 16.02 -0.10 6.06
C LEU A 227 16.00 1.42 5.89
N ALA A 228 14.93 2.08 6.33
CA ALA A 228 14.80 3.53 6.24
C ALA A 228 14.72 4.16 7.63
N ALA A 229 15.40 5.30 7.81
CA ALA A 229 15.33 6.05 9.06
C ALA A 229 15.29 7.56 8.85
N ALA A 230 14.47 8.27 9.62
CA ALA A 230 14.35 9.73 9.55
C ALA A 230 14.27 10.34 10.96
N GLY A 231 14.80 11.56 11.13
CA GLY A 231 14.88 12.26 12.41
C GLY A 231 16.33 12.57 12.76
N GLY A 232 16.76 12.40 14.02
CA GLY A 232 18.20 12.49 14.36
C GLY A 232 18.94 11.21 14.02
N VAL A 233 19.47 11.09 12.80
CA VAL A 233 20.08 9.84 12.32
C VAL A 233 21.37 10.12 11.57
N ASN A 234 22.45 9.47 11.98
CA ASN A 234 23.69 9.46 11.21
C ASN A 234 23.69 8.31 10.19
N HIS A 235 23.73 8.63 8.90
CA HIS A 235 23.69 7.62 7.82
C HIS A 235 24.81 6.57 7.92
N ASP A 236 26.04 6.99 8.26
CA ASP A 236 27.19 6.08 8.31
C ASP A 236 27.13 5.15 9.53
N GLN A 237 26.47 5.58 10.62
CA GLN A 237 26.11 4.70 11.72
C GLN A 237 25.03 3.71 11.30
N LEU A 238 23.99 4.15 10.58
CA LEU A 238 22.92 3.28 10.09
C LEU A 238 23.45 2.21 9.13
N ILE A 239 24.38 2.55 8.23
CA ILE A 239 25.06 1.58 7.37
C ILE A 239 25.78 0.52 8.22
N ARG A 240 26.59 0.93 9.20
CA ARG A 240 27.32 -0.01 10.05
C ARG A 240 26.39 -0.96 10.81
N LEU A 241 25.32 -0.43 11.40
CA LEU A 241 24.30 -1.24 12.07
C LEU A 241 23.60 -2.19 11.09
N SER A 242 23.34 -1.74 9.87
CA SER A 242 22.73 -2.58 8.84
C SER A 242 23.63 -3.73 8.40
N GLU A 243 24.94 -3.49 8.26
CA GLU A 243 25.91 -4.52 7.92
C GLU A 243 26.07 -5.53 9.06
N GLU A 244 26.05 -5.05 10.31
CA GLU A 244 26.17 -5.90 11.50
C GLU A 244 24.95 -6.83 11.67
N HIS A 245 23.75 -6.27 11.58
CA HIS A 245 22.52 -6.99 11.95
C HIS A 245 21.81 -7.66 10.77
N PHE A 246 21.84 -7.04 9.59
CA PHE A 246 21.16 -7.55 8.39
C PHE A 246 22.11 -8.11 7.34
N GLY A 247 23.44 -7.96 7.50
CA GLY A 247 24.43 -8.41 6.50
C GLY A 247 24.42 -9.91 6.20
N LYS A 248 23.84 -10.73 7.09
CA LYS A 248 23.70 -12.19 6.93
C LYS A 248 22.41 -12.63 6.22
N LEU A 249 21.50 -11.72 5.94
CA LEU A 249 20.30 -12.02 5.17
C LEU A 249 20.68 -12.60 3.82
N LYS A 250 19.86 -13.55 3.35
CA LYS A 250 20.01 -14.12 2.01
C LYS A 250 19.84 -13.04 0.95
N ALA A 251 20.74 -13.04 -0.02
CA ALA A 251 20.67 -12.16 -1.19
C ALA A 251 19.74 -12.72 -2.28
N ASP A 252 19.29 -13.97 -2.16
CA ASP A 252 18.44 -14.63 -3.15
C ASP A 252 17.54 -15.69 -2.49
N SER A 253 16.43 -16.00 -3.14
CA SER A 253 15.52 -17.10 -2.80
C SER A 253 14.93 -17.73 -4.06
N PRO A 254 14.56 -19.02 -4.03
CA PRO A 254 13.78 -19.62 -5.11
C PRO A 254 12.48 -18.83 -5.31
N GLY A 255 12.32 -18.19 -6.46
CA GLY A 255 11.17 -17.31 -6.76
C GLY A 255 11.41 -15.81 -6.54
N TYR A 256 12.62 -15.38 -6.18
CA TYR A 256 12.96 -13.95 -6.09
C TYR A 256 12.70 -13.18 -7.40
N LEU A 257 12.86 -13.85 -8.55
CA LEU A 257 12.65 -13.28 -9.88
C LEU A 257 11.35 -13.75 -10.56
N THR A 258 10.36 -14.29 -9.83
CA THR A 258 9.07 -14.54 -10.50
C THR A 258 8.44 -13.20 -10.86
N ASP A 259 8.33 -12.95 -12.17
CA ASP A 259 7.55 -11.85 -12.73
C ASP A 259 6.23 -11.74 -11.97
N LEU A 260 5.90 -10.52 -11.52
CA LEU A 260 4.62 -10.26 -10.88
C LEU A 260 3.52 -10.76 -11.81
N VAL A 261 2.61 -11.58 -11.27
CA VAL A 261 1.42 -11.98 -12.03
C VAL A 261 0.66 -10.70 -12.35
N PRO A 262 0.47 -10.38 -13.64
CA PRO A 262 -0.18 -9.15 -14.04
C PRO A 262 -1.62 -9.17 -13.54
N CYS A 263 -2.04 -8.08 -12.92
CA CYS A 263 -3.42 -7.92 -12.45
C CYS A 263 -4.24 -7.16 -13.50
N ARG A 264 -5.45 -7.65 -13.78
CA ARG A 264 -6.34 -7.06 -14.79
C ARG A 264 -7.58 -6.49 -14.12
N PHE A 265 -7.88 -5.22 -14.38
CA PHE A 265 -9.15 -4.63 -14.01
C PHE A 265 -10.27 -5.15 -14.94
N THR A 266 -11.34 -5.69 -14.35
CA THR A 266 -12.43 -6.33 -15.12
C THR A 266 -13.64 -5.44 -15.35
N GLY A 267 -13.85 -4.42 -14.50
CA GLY A 267 -15.04 -3.56 -14.56
C GLY A 267 -16.35 -4.32 -14.32
N SER A 268 -16.57 -4.76 -13.08
CA SER A 268 -17.75 -5.52 -12.69
C SER A 268 -18.43 -4.92 -11.44
N GLU A 269 -19.54 -5.51 -11.01
CA GLU A 269 -20.25 -5.08 -9.81
C GLU A 269 -20.54 -6.24 -8.85
N ILE A 270 -20.57 -5.92 -7.56
CA ILE A 270 -21.08 -6.78 -6.50
C ILE A 270 -22.08 -5.98 -5.67
N ARG A 271 -23.20 -6.60 -5.30
CA ARG A 271 -24.25 -5.98 -4.50
C ARG A 271 -24.62 -6.92 -3.37
N VAL A 272 -24.21 -6.55 -2.15
CA VAL A 272 -24.65 -7.21 -0.93
C VAL A 272 -25.84 -6.41 -0.41
N ARG A 273 -27.06 -6.93 -0.59
CA ARG A 273 -28.28 -6.25 -0.18
C ARG A 273 -28.69 -6.75 1.20
N ASP A 274 -28.70 -5.82 2.15
CA ASP A 274 -29.29 -5.99 3.46
C ASP A 274 -30.25 -4.82 3.71
N ASP A 275 -31.55 -5.12 3.74
CA ASP A 275 -32.61 -4.13 3.90
C ASP A 275 -32.77 -3.66 5.36
N ASP A 276 -32.12 -4.34 6.32
CA ASP A 276 -32.12 -3.96 7.74
C ASP A 276 -31.05 -2.90 8.06
N MET A 277 -30.09 -2.67 7.15
CA MET A 277 -29.05 -1.67 7.31
C MET A 277 -29.61 -0.23 7.17
N PRO A 278 -29.28 0.69 8.10
CA PRO A 278 -29.83 2.05 8.06
C PRO A 278 -29.24 2.91 6.92
N LEU A 279 -28.06 2.55 6.42
CA LEU A 279 -27.32 3.29 5.40
C LEU A 279 -26.78 2.33 4.33
N ALA A 280 -26.77 2.79 3.08
CA ALA A 280 -26.07 2.12 2.01
C ALA A 280 -24.62 2.64 1.93
N HIS A 281 -23.67 1.71 1.80
CA HIS A 281 -22.26 2.01 1.52
C HIS A 281 -21.92 1.57 0.10
N ILE A 282 -21.38 2.49 -0.69
CA ILE A 282 -21.16 2.28 -2.12
C ILE A 282 -19.76 2.80 -2.45
N ALA A 283 -18.97 2.00 -3.17
CA ALA A 283 -17.73 2.45 -3.78
C ALA A 283 -17.77 2.17 -5.29
N ILE A 284 -17.27 3.13 -6.06
CA ILE A 284 -17.15 3.06 -7.51
C ILE A 284 -15.72 3.43 -7.84
N ALA A 285 -15.03 2.57 -8.58
CA ALA A 285 -13.68 2.81 -9.06
C ALA A 285 -13.61 2.64 -10.57
N VAL A 286 -12.60 3.29 -11.14
CA VAL A 286 -12.12 3.06 -12.49
C VAL A 286 -10.68 2.60 -12.40
N GLU A 287 -10.20 1.92 -13.44
CA GLU A 287 -8.79 1.54 -13.56
C GLU A 287 -7.89 2.78 -13.50
N SER A 288 -6.79 2.66 -12.78
CA SER A 288 -5.81 3.72 -12.56
C SER A 288 -4.46 3.33 -13.18
N THR A 289 -3.43 4.11 -12.91
CA THR A 289 -2.07 3.85 -13.35
C THR A 289 -1.17 3.42 -12.20
N GLY A 290 -0.12 2.65 -12.54
CA GLY A 290 0.83 2.15 -11.57
C GLY A 290 1.74 3.23 -10.98
N TRP A 291 2.45 2.89 -9.90
CA TRP A 291 3.28 3.85 -9.13
C TRP A 291 4.28 4.69 -9.95
N ALA A 292 4.81 4.15 -11.04
CA ALA A 292 5.84 4.79 -11.86
C ALA A 292 5.29 5.60 -13.03
N ASP A 293 3.97 5.60 -13.24
CA ASP A 293 3.35 6.25 -14.39
C ASP A 293 3.30 7.79 -14.21
N ALA A 294 3.45 8.53 -15.31
CA ALA A 294 3.40 9.98 -15.29
C ALA A 294 2.00 10.53 -14.95
N ASP A 295 0.95 9.75 -15.24
CA ASP A 295 -0.44 10.12 -15.03
C ASP A 295 -0.90 9.94 -13.57
N THR A 296 -0.10 9.29 -12.72
CA THR A 296 -0.39 9.16 -11.27
C THR A 296 -0.56 10.53 -10.61
N ILE A 297 0.29 11.51 -10.93
CA ILE A 297 0.21 12.87 -10.37
C ILE A 297 -1.06 13.61 -10.84
N PRO A 298 -1.38 13.67 -12.15
CA PRO A 298 -2.69 14.13 -12.63
C PRO A 298 -3.89 13.47 -11.92
N LEU A 299 -3.85 12.15 -11.70
CA LEU A 299 -4.92 11.43 -11.01
C LEU A 299 -5.04 11.81 -9.52
N MET A 300 -3.91 12.04 -8.83
CA MET A 300 -3.92 12.59 -7.46
C MET A 300 -4.56 13.98 -7.41
N VAL A 301 -4.28 14.83 -8.39
CA VAL A 301 -4.91 16.16 -8.51
C VAL A 301 -6.41 16.02 -8.79
N ALA A 302 -6.80 15.12 -9.70
CA ALA A 302 -8.21 14.85 -10.00
C ALA A 302 -8.97 14.37 -8.76
N SER A 303 -8.40 13.43 -8.00
CA SER A 303 -8.95 12.95 -6.72
C SER A 303 -9.10 14.09 -5.70
N THR A 304 -8.13 15.00 -5.62
CA THR A 304 -8.19 16.20 -4.76
C THR A 304 -9.31 17.17 -5.18
N ILE A 305 -9.58 17.32 -6.48
CA ILE A 305 -10.66 18.18 -6.99
C ILE A 305 -12.05 17.63 -6.60
N VAL A 306 -12.22 16.30 -6.61
CA VAL A 306 -13.44 15.64 -6.09
C VAL A 306 -13.51 15.80 -4.57
N GLY A 307 -12.37 15.55 -3.91
CA GLY A 307 -12.12 15.70 -2.48
C GLY A 307 -12.96 14.78 -1.62
N ASN A 308 -13.16 15.19 -0.38
CA ASN A 308 -13.98 14.50 0.61
C ASN A 308 -14.98 15.48 1.23
N TRP A 309 -16.07 14.93 1.73
CA TRP A 309 -17.08 15.69 2.46
C TRP A 309 -17.80 14.78 3.46
N ASP A 310 -18.09 15.33 4.63
CA ASP A 310 -18.88 14.67 5.66
C ASP A 310 -19.80 15.71 6.32
N ARG A 311 -21.00 15.30 6.73
CA ARG A 311 -22.01 16.19 7.34
C ARG A 311 -21.55 16.89 8.61
N SER A 312 -20.61 16.31 9.34
CA SER A 312 -20.01 16.88 10.55
C SER A 312 -18.92 17.91 10.27
N MET A 313 -18.43 18.01 9.03
CA MET A 313 -17.40 18.98 8.67
C MET A 313 -17.90 20.41 8.93
N ALA A 314 -17.12 21.18 9.69
CA ALA A 314 -17.45 22.56 10.04
C ALA A 314 -17.69 23.48 8.83
N GLY A 315 -17.10 23.14 7.68
CA GLY A 315 -17.32 23.85 6.42
C GLY A 315 -18.73 23.69 5.85
N GLY A 316 -19.51 22.68 6.27
CA GLY A 316 -20.88 22.45 5.82
C GLY A 316 -21.03 22.50 4.29
N GLY A 317 -21.88 23.42 3.81
CA GLY A 317 -22.08 23.68 2.38
C GLY A 317 -21.11 24.67 1.75
N HIS A 318 -20.12 25.16 2.50
CA HIS A 318 -19.10 26.14 2.06
C HIS A 318 -17.75 25.50 1.76
N VAL A 319 -17.71 24.18 1.56
CA VAL A 319 -16.50 23.47 1.12
C VAL A 319 -16.11 23.86 -0.30
N ALA A 320 -14.82 23.77 -0.62
CA ALA A 320 -14.29 24.15 -1.93
C ALA A 320 -14.78 23.23 -3.07
N THR A 321 -15.07 21.97 -2.77
CA THR A 321 -15.47 20.97 -3.77
C THR A 321 -16.92 21.17 -4.19
N ARG A 322 -17.17 21.19 -5.51
CA ARG A 322 -18.54 21.31 -6.04
C ARG A 322 -19.42 20.17 -5.57
N LEU A 323 -18.89 18.94 -5.56
CA LEU A 323 -19.63 17.76 -5.10
C LEU A 323 -20.05 17.90 -3.63
N GLY A 324 -19.18 18.42 -2.76
CA GLY A 324 -19.50 18.66 -1.35
C GLY A 324 -20.56 19.73 -1.15
N GLN A 325 -20.50 20.83 -1.90
CA GLN A 325 -21.56 21.86 -1.88
C GLN A 325 -22.92 21.28 -2.30
N GLN A 326 -22.95 20.46 -3.35
CA GLN A 326 -24.18 19.80 -3.82
C GLN A 326 -24.67 18.74 -2.82
N ALA A 327 -23.76 17.95 -2.25
CA ALA A 327 -24.06 16.93 -1.25
C ALA A 327 -24.74 17.53 -0.02
N ASN A 328 -24.24 18.67 0.47
CA ASN A 328 -24.86 19.42 1.55
C ASN A 328 -26.22 20.00 1.15
N LYS A 329 -26.29 20.72 0.01
CA LYS A 329 -27.49 21.44 -0.44
C LYS A 329 -28.68 20.52 -0.68
N TYR A 330 -28.44 19.35 -1.28
CA TYR A 330 -29.50 18.39 -1.65
C TYR A 330 -29.57 17.20 -0.71
N ASN A 331 -28.76 17.18 0.36
CA ASN A 331 -28.74 16.11 1.35
C ASN A 331 -28.51 14.71 0.72
N LEU A 332 -27.56 14.62 -0.23
CA LEU A 332 -27.38 13.44 -1.09
C LEU A 332 -26.77 12.23 -0.38
N CYS A 333 -25.93 12.46 0.63
CA CYS A 333 -25.21 11.42 1.35
C CYS A 333 -24.87 11.87 2.78
N HIS A 334 -24.38 10.93 3.60
CA HIS A 334 -23.83 11.24 4.93
C HIS A 334 -22.37 11.69 4.84
N SER A 335 -21.61 11.00 4.00
CA SER A 335 -20.23 11.33 3.67
C SER A 335 -19.87 10.76 2.30
N TYR A 336 -18.81 11.30 1.70
CA TYR A 336 -18.12 10.69 0.59
C TYR A 336 -16.62 10.99 0.68
N GLN A 337 -15.82 10.08 0.11
CA GLN A 337 -14.38 10.23 0.04
C GLN A 337 -13.91 9.81 -1.34
N ALA A 338 -13.23 10.71 -2.05
CA ALA A 338 -12.43 10.33 -3.22
C ALA A 338 -11.18 9.56 -2.75
N PHE A 339 -10.81 8.53 -3.49
CA PHE A 339 -9.62 7.73 -3.25
C PHE A 339 -8.82 7.58 -4.55
N ASN A 340 -7.53 7.36 -4.41
CA ASN A 340 -6.63 6.98 -5.49
C ASN A 340 -5.65 5.95 -4.92
N THR A 341 -5.69 4.73 -5.46
CA THR A 341 -4.86 3.61 -5.01
C THR A 341 -4.04 3.16 -6.21
N CYS A 342 -2.74 3.01 -6.01
CA CYS A 342 -1.80 2.61 -7.05
C CYS A 342 -1.10 1.31 -6.64
N TYR A 343 -0.87 0.44 -7.61
CA TYR A 343 -0.09 -0.78 -7.48
C TYR A 343 1.08 -0.79 -8.46
N THR A 344 2.00 -1.74 -8.31
CA THR A 344 3.29 -1.72 -9.04
C THR A 344 3.16 -1.97 -10.55
N ASP A 345 2.11 -2.67 -10.99
CA ASP A 345 1.98 -3.19 -12.36
C ASP A 345 0.68 -2.80 -13.08
N GLU A 346 0.00 -1.75 -12.66
CA GLU A 346 -1.08 -1.17 -13.47
C GLU A 346 -0.46 -0.50 -14.70
N PHE A 347 -0.14 -1.34 -15.69
CA PHE A 347 0.39 -0.96 -16.99
C PHE A 347 -0.74 -0.59 -17.94
N VAL A 348 -0.45 0.43 -18.76
CA VAL A 348 -1.20 0.96 -19.91
C VAL A 348 -1.70 -0.10 -20.88
#